data_AF-A0A5B9MEL1-F1
#
_entry.id   AF-A0A5B9MEL1-F1
#
_cell.length_a   1.000
_cell.length_b   1.000
_cell.length_c   1.000
_cell.angle_alpha   90.00
_cell.angle_beta   90.00
_cell.angle_gamma   90.00
#
_symmetry.space_group_name_H-M   'P 1'
#
loop_
_entity.id
_entity.type
_entity.pdbx_description
1 polymer ?
#
loop_
_entity_poly.entity_id
_entity_poly.type
_entity_poly.pdbx_seq_one_letter_code
_entity_poly.pdbx_strand_id
1 'polypeptide(L)'
;MQSQIETSSRKRMTPLERRWLTGLIAPPLLMAAAVVLTVALVVKTAWDHQHHATGSGDGSAVVEQATVYDANTSTDNSARWETLAFAVQGLEIRFDGLLETTDQAGAWQIAPDVLQRFSDEAQPLIDEMKQLLADETPVWNPNVVGPMWDIETRGSLPFMHLLEIEFHAAVVDKDADRALETLQLLVDIAPAMDYSAAFRFYLWHAPASSTHQRLIAESLFAGFWDEPNQLTRLQDQLSAFQQLSADRAGLYEPWDPLLAIDLHSAKWNYQYENDLQNRSLVAKLAGVLVGSGTAQQLSSHQMSTEDAIDSLETGLRLTRTAIAVKQYRLQENRWPSDLALLEKIGLGRDDYTADPYSEFGYEVGADAIAKIWIPKDARGNPRSLPEGIPTRVKYLDHYMRHIYHYRTIAVRASRTVTDGMQ
;
A
#
# COMPACT_ATOMS: atom_id res chain seq x y z
N MET A 1 26.32 -74.50 54.08
CA MET A 1 25.15 -73.65 53.75
C MET A 1 25.31 -73.18 52.31
N GLN A 2 24.59 -73.78 51.36
CA GLN A 2 24.52 -73.34 49.96
C GLN A 2 23.17 -72.67 49.74
N SER A 3 23.14 -71.38 49.39
CA SER A 3 21.92 -70.67 49.05
C SER A 3 21.48 -71.05 47.64
N GLN A 4 20.36 -71.77 47.52
CA GLN A 4 19.64 -71.90 46.27
C GLN A 4 19.03 -70.54 45.92
N ILE A 5 19.62 -69.85 44.93
CA ILE A 5 18.96 -68.73 44.26
C ILE A 5 18.04 -69.36 43.22
N GLU A 6 16.75 -69.47 43.56
CA GLU A 6 15.71 -69.80 42.59
C GLU A 6 15.69 -68.72 41.51
N THR A 7 16.24 -69.04 40.34
CA THR A 7 16.10 -68.22 39.15
C THR A 7 14.65 -68.34 38.69
N SER A 8 13.83 -67.33 39.01
CA SER A 8 12.44 -67.26 38.57
C SER A 8 12.37 -67.44 37.06
N SER A 9 11.75 -68.54 36.62
CA SER A 9 11.45 -68.85 35.23
C SER A 9 10.83 -67.62 34.54
N ARG A 10 11.59 -66.99 33.64
CA ARG A 10 11.08 -65.90 32.80
C ARG A 10 9.99 -66.46 31.91
N LYS A 11 8.74 -66.18 32.25
CA LYS A 11 7.56 -66.50 31.44
C LYS A 11 7.76 -65.88 30.04
N ARG A 12 7.91 -66.72 29.01
CA ARG A 12 8.06 -66.24 27.63
C ARG A 12 6.75 -65.58 27.20
N MET A 13 6.80 -64.27 26.93
CA MET A 13 5.67 -63.55 26.35
C MET A 13 5.27 -64.17 25.01
N THR A 14 3.97 -64.40 24.87
CA THR A 14 3.35 -64.86 23.63
C THR A 14 3.52 -63.78 22.53
N PRO A 15 3.44 -64.14 21.24
CA PRO A 15 3.53 -63.18 20.14
C PRO A 15 2.48 -62.05 20.23
N LEU A 16 1.30 -62.35 20.80
CA LEU A 16 0.19 -61.41 20.93
C LEU A 16 0.41 -60.41 22.06
N GLU A 17 0.95 -60.85 23.21
CA GLU A 17 1.41 -59.97 24.30
C GLU A 17 2.54 -59.05 23.84
N ARG A 18 3.47 -59.54 23.02
CA ARG A 18 4.53 -58.71 22.44
C ARG A 18 3.97 -57.61 21.53
N ARG A 19 3.02 -57.93 20.65
CA ARG A 19 2.36 -56.92 19.78
C ARG A 19 1.61 -55.89 20.59
N TRP A 20 0.88 -56.31 21.63
CA TRP A 20 0.21 -55.40 22.56
C TRP A 20 1.18 -54.48 23.29
N LEU A 21 2.26 -55.05 23.83
CA LEU A 21 3.29 -54.27 24.53
C LEU A 21 3.96 -53.25 23.59
N THR A 22 4.25 -53.63 22.34
CA THR A 22 4.77 -52.70 21.32
C THR A 22 3.74 -51.63 20.99
N GLY A 23 2.46 -51.98 20.81
CA GLY A 23 1.39 -51.02 20.52
C GLY A 23 1.12 -50.03 21.66
N LEU A 24 1.42 -50.40 22.91
CA LEU A 24 1.21 -49.56 24.09
C LEU A 24 2.41 -48.65 24.39
N ILE A 25 3.64 -49.13 24.10
CA ILE A 25 4.88 -48.40 24.38
C ILE A 25 5.32 -47.54 23.19
N ALA A 26 5.11 -47.98 21.95
CA ALA A 26 5.62 -47.27 20.78
C ALA A 26 4.97 -45.88 20.56
N PRO A 27 3.65 -45.68 20.70
CA PRO A 27 3.04 -44.36 20.49
C PRO A 27 3.56 -43.24 21.40
N PRO A 28 3.67 -43.42 22.74
CA PRO A 28 4.20 -42.35 23.61
C PRO A 28 5.68 -42.08 23.34
N LEU A 29 6.48 -43.08 22.98
CA LEU A 29 7.88 -42.88 22.59
C LEU A 29 8.02 -42.10 21.27
N LEU A 30 7.17 -42.39 20.28
CA LEU A 30 7.13 -41.66 19.02
C LEU A 30 6.67 -40.21 19.22
N MET A 31 5.67 -39.98 20.07
CA MET A 31 5.23 -38.62 20.43
C MET A 31 6.33 -37.83 21.14
N ALA A 32 7.03 -38.45 22.10
CA ALA A 32 8.16 -37.81 22.77
C ALA A 32 9.29 -37.45 21.78
N ALA A 33 9.61 -38.35 20.85
CA ALA A 33 10.61 -38.09 19.81
C ALA A 33 10.17 -36.95 18.86
N ALA A 34 8.89 -36.90 18.48
CA ALA A 34 8.35 -35.83 17.65
C ALA A 34 8.44 -34.46 18.35
N VAL A 35 8.06 -34.38 19.63
CA VAL A 35 8.18 -33.14 20.42
C VAL A 35 9.63 -32.68 20.52
N VAL A 36 10.57 -33.60 20.80
CA VAL A 36 12.00 -33.27 20.87
C VAL A 36 12.51 -32.76 19.53
N LEU A 37 12.12 -33.38 18.41
CA LEU A 37 12.48 -32.91 17.06
C LEU A 37 11.90 -31.52 16.78
N THR A 38 10.63 -31.27 17.12
CA THR A 38 10.00 -29.95 16.95
C THR A 38 10.73 -28.88 17.77
N VAL A 39 11.04 -29.14 19.04
CA VAL A 39 11.79 -28.21 19.90
C VAL A 39 13.20 -27.97 19.35
N ALA A 40 13.91 -29.03 18.93
CA ALA A 40 15.24 -28.90 18.34
C ALA A 40 15.23 -28.07 17.05
N LEU A 41 14.18 -28.22 16.23
CA LEU A 41 14.01 -27.46 14.99
C LEU A 41 13.74 -25.98 15.28
N VAL A 42 12.87 -25.68 16.27
CA VAL A 42 12.59 -24.30 16.72
C VAL A 42 13.84 -23.63 17.31
N VAL A 43 14.59 -24.34 18.17
CA VAL A 43 15.83 -23.82 18.76
C VAL A 43 16.89 -23.60 17.68
N LYS A 44 17.02 -24.52 16.71
CA LYS A 44 17.94 -24.34 15.58
C LYS A 44 17.55 -23.14 14.73
N THR A 45 16.27 -22.98 14.39
CA THR A 45 15.82 -21.80 13.62
C THR A 45 16.04 -20.50 14.37
N ALA A 46 15.82 -20.48 15.69
CA ALA A 46 16.08 -19.30 16.51
C ALA A 46 17.58 -19.00 16.58
N TRP A 47 18.43 -20.02 16.73
CA TRP A 47 19.88 -19.88 16.72
C TRP A 47 20.41 -19.41 15.37
N ASP A 48 19.99 -20.04 14.27
CA ASP A 48 20.39 -19.67 12.90
C ASP A 48 19.96 -18.21 12.61
N HIS A 49 18.75 -17.81 13.04
CA HIS A 49 18.27 -16.44 12.90
C HIS A 49 19.09 -15.44 13.72
N GLN A 50 19.41 -15.78 14.98
CA GLN A 50 20.26 -14.95 15.83
C GLN A 50 21.69 -14.86 15.27
N HIS A 51 22.28 -15.96 14.80
CA HIS A 51 23.61 -15.97 14.21
C HIS A 51 23.70 -15.22 12.89
N HIS A 52 22.66 -15.24 12.06
CA HIS A 52 22.58 -14.40 10.86
C HIS A 52 22.41 -12.93 11.22
N ALA A 53 21.60 -12.62 12.24
CA ALA A 53 21.45 -11.25 12.74
C ALA A 53 22.73 -10.69 13.39
N THR A 54 23.60 -11.54 13.96
CA THR A 54 24.84 -11.11 14.65
C THR A 54 26.13 -11.47 13.90
N GLY A 55 26.04 -12.07 12.72
CA GLY A 55 27.19 -12.53 11.92
C GLY A 55 27.87 -11.39 11.16
N SER A 56 29.16 -11.53 10.89
CA SER A 56 30.06 -10.51 10.31
C SER A 56 29.82 -10.17 8.82
N GLY A 57 28.63 -10.45 8.29
CA GLY A 57 28.27 -10.17 6.89
C GLY A 57 27.09 -9.21 6.78
N ASP A 58 25.94 -9.59 7.37
CA ASP A 58 24.71 -8.80 7.33
C ASP A 58 24.44 -8.06 8.65
N GLY A 59 24.83 -8.65 9.79
CA GLY A 59 24.60 -8.07 11.12
C GLY A 59 25.41 -6.79 11.36
N SER A 60 26.59 -6.63 10.75
CA SER A 60 27.38 -5.40 10.91
C SER A 60 26.77 -4.21 10.19
N ALA A 61 26.19 -4.40 9.00
CA ALA A 61 25.52 -3.34 8.26
C ALA A 61 24.22 -2.91 8.97
N VAL A 62 23.45 -3.88 9.48
CA VAL A 62 22.23 -3.61 10.25
C VAL A 62 22.54 -2.91 11.58
N VAL A 63 23.60 -3.33 12.29
CA VAL A 63 24.03 -2.67 13.55
C VAL A 63 24.63 -1.30 13.30
N GLU A 64 25.42 -1.12 12.24
CA GLU A 64 25.96 0.19 11.84
C GLU A 64 24.84 1.14 11.43
N GLN A 65 23.87 0.66 10.64
CA GLN A 65 22.70 1.42 10.25
C GLN A 65 21.81 1.75 11.45
N ALA A 66 21.57 0.81 12.36
CA ALA A 66 20.88 1.05 13.63
C ALA A 66 21.59 2.09 14.49
N THR A 67 22.93 2.04 14.56
CA THR A 67 23.73 3.00 15.33
C THR A 67 23.68 4.39 14.71
N VAL A 68 23.79 4.50 13.38
CA VAL A 68 23.60 5.77 12.65
C VAL A 68 22.16 6.27 12.85
N TYR A 69 21.17 5.38 12.88
CA TYR A 69 19.78 5.73 13.00
C TYR A 69 19.42 6.19 14.43
N ASP A 70 19.84 5.47 15.46
CA ASP A 70 19.72 5.87 16.87
C ASP A 70 20.47 7.19 17.14
N ALA A 71 21.58 7.45 16.44
CA ALA A 71 22.33 8.70 16.56
C ALA A 71 21.66 9.91 15.87
N ASN A 72 20.74 9.67 14.92
CA ASN A 72 20.13 10.72 14.08
C ASN A 72 18.60 10.82 14.22
N THR A 73 17.99 10.03 15.10
CA THR A 73 16.55 10.06 15.37
C THR A 73 16.29 10.38 16.84
N SER A 74 15.19 11.07 17.14
CA SER A 74 14.77 11.30 18.52
C SER A 74 13.91 10.12 18.99
N THR A 75 14.30 9.48 20.10
CA THR A 75 13.49 8.44 20.74
C THR A 75 12.10 8.94 21.12
N ASP A 76 12.01 10.20 21.55
CA ASP A 76 10.75 10.80 21.99
C ASP A 76 9.81 11.07 20.82
N ASN A 77 10.33 11.63 19.71
CA ASN A 77 9.50 11.88 18.52
C ASN A 77 9.05 10.59 17.85
N SER A 78 9.92 9.58 17.85
CA SER A 78 9.58 8.28 17.29
C SER A 78 8.50 7.56 18.09
N ALA A 79 8.59 7.62 19.42
CA ALA A 79 7.54 7.12 20.31
C ALA A 79 6.21 7.88 20.10
N ARG A 80 6.25 9.19 19.81
CA ARG A 80 5.04 9.96 19.48
C ARG A 80 4.42 9.54 18.15
N TRP A 81 5.22 9.35 17.10
CA TRP A 81 4.74 8.82 15.81
C TRP A 81 4.11 7.43 15.95
N GLU A 82 4.73 6.54 16.72
CA GLU A 82 4.18 5.21 17.00
C GLU A 82 2.87 5.30 17.80
N THR A 83 2.83 6.12 18.85
CA THR A 83 1.61 6.37 19.64
C THR A 83 0.48 6.90 18.76
N LEU A 84 0.80 7.84 17.86
CA LEU A 84 -0.14 8.39 16.90
C LEU A 84 -0.66 7.29 15.95
N ALA A 85 0.22 6.45 15.39
CA ALA A 85 -0.19 5.34 14.53
C ALA A 85 -1.16 4.37 15.24
N PHE A 86 -0.88 4.01 16.49
CA PHE A 86 -1.79 3.18 17.29
C PHE A 86 -3.12 3.86 17.60
N ALA A 87 -3.10 5.16 17.88
CA ALA A 87 -4.32 5.93 18.13
C ALA A 87 -5.22 5.97 16.87
N VAL A 88 -4.61 6.15 15.70
CA VAL A 88 -5.32 6.11 14.40
C VAL A 88 -5.93 4.75 14.14
N GLN A 89 -5.18 3.65 14.33
CA GLN A 89 -5.74 2.29 14.22
C GLN A 89 -6.89 2.06 15.20
N GLY A 90 -6.76 2.55 16.44
CA GLY A 90 -7.81 2.47 17.44
C GLY A 90 -9.08 3.24 17.05
N LEU A 91 -8.93 4.35 16.33
CA LEU A 91 -10.04 5.08 15.74
C LEU A 91 -10.68 4.28 14.59
N GLU A 92 -9.88 3.75 13.66
CA GLU A 92 -10.39 2.92 12.55
C GLU A 92 -11.19 1.72 13.05
N ILE A 93 -10.66 0.97 14.03
CA ILE A 93 -11.34 -0.21 14.62
C ILE A 93 -12.69 0.16 15.22
N ARG A 94 -12.82 1.38 15.77
CA ARG A 94 -14.09 1.86 16.37
C ARG A 94 -15.16 2.13 15.31
N PHE A 95 -14.73 2.54 14.11
CA PHE A 95 -15.59 2.82 12.97
C PHE A 95 -15.61 1.67 11.94
N ASP A 96 -14.97 0.54 12.25
CA ASP A 96 -14.98 -0.65 11.42
C ASP A 96 -16.42 -1.13 11.16
N GLY A 97 -16.69 -1.57 9.93
CA GLY A 97 -18.03 -1.90 9.46
C GLY A 97 -18.97 -0.70 9.20
N LEU A 98 -18.70 0.50 9.74
CA LEU A 98 -19.41 1.73 9.39
C LEU A 98 -18.77 2.43 8.17
N LEU A 99 -17.46 2.23 7.98
CA LEU A 99 -16.70 2.77 6.86
C LEU A 99 -16.70 1.86 5.61
N GLU A 100 -17.16 0.60 5.73
CA GLU A 100 -17.06 -0.42 4.66
C GLU A 100 -18.12 -0.30 3.53
N THR A 101 -18.84 0.81 3.42
CA THR A 101 -19.86 0.99 2.38
C THR A 101 -19.25 1.61 1.12
N THR A 102 -18.55 0.80 0.32
CA THR A 102 -18.30 1.10 -1.10
C THR A 102 -19.05 0.11 -1.97
N ASP A 103 -19.93 0.58 -2.85
CA ASP A 103 -20.49 -0.26 -3.89
C ASP A 103 -19.44 -0.58 -4.98
N GLN A 104 -19.78 -1.49 -5.89
CA GLN A 104 -18.91 -1.85 -7.02
C GLN A 104 -18.66 -0.69 -8.00
N ALA A 105 -19.39 0.43 -7.87
CA ALA A 105 -19.33 1.59 -8.76
C ALA A 105 -18.40 2.69 -8.24
N GLY A 106 -17.78 2.53 -7.07
CA GLY A 106 -16.78 3.47 -6.55
C GLY A 106 -17.33 4.81 -6.10
N ALA A 107 -18.66 4.94 -5.93
CA ALA A 107 -19.26 6.11 -5.31
C ALA A 107 -19.09 6.02 -3.78
N TRP A 108 -18.73 7.14 -3.16
CA TRP A 108 -18.60 7.22 -1.70
C TRP A 108 -19.97 7.02 -1.06
N GLN A 109 -20.18 5.95 -0.30
CA GLN A 109 -21.46 5.69 0.37
C GLN A 109 -21.35 5.72 1.90
N ILE A 110 -20.26 6.21 2.46
CA ILE A 110 -20.20 6.43 3.92
C ILE A 110 -21.25 7.48 4.26
N ALA A 111 -22.12 7.16 5.21
CA ALA A 111 -23.19 8.05 5.61
C ALA A 111 -22.60 9.38 6.12
N PRO A 112 -23.12 10.55 5.71
CA PRO A 112 -22.53 11.84 6.08
C PRO A 112 -22.37 12.04 7.59
N ASP A 113 -23.28 11.52 8.41
CA ASP A 113 -23.20 11.57 9.87
C ASP A 113 -22.07 10.71 10.43
N VAL A 114 -21.78 9.57 9.80
CA VAL A 114 -20.63 8.72 10.15
C VAL A 114 -19.33 9.41 9.77
N LEU A 115 -19.24 10.00 8.57
CA LEU A 115 -18.07 10.78 8.14
C LEU A 115 -17.79 11.94 9.09
N GLN A 116 -18.80 12.74 9.41
CA GLN A 116 -18.66 13.86 10.32
C GLN A 116 -18.14 13.41 11.69
N ARG A 117 -18.75 12.35 12.26
CA ARG A 117 -18.34 11.85 13.57
C ARG A 117 -16.92 11.30 13.57
N PHE A 118 -16.53 10.56 12.52
CA PHE A 118 -15.15 10.10 12.37
C PHE A 118 -14.20 11.30 12.33
N SER A 119 -14.55 12.28 11.49
CA SER A 119 -13.77 13.48 11.25
C SER A 119 -13.58 14.34 12.50
N ASP A 120 -14.63 14.49 13.32
CA ASP A 120 -14.58 15.15 14.63
C ASP A 120 -13.64 14.41 15.61
N GLU A 121 -13.71 13.08 15.66
CA GLU A 121 -12.83 12.25 16.50
C GLU A 121 -11.38 12.18 15.97
N ALA A 122 -11.17 12.42 14.67
CA ALA A 122 -9.88 12.43 13.99
C ALA A 122 -9.07 13.71 14.18
N GLN A 123 -9.72 14.87 14.41
CA GLN A 123 -9.02 16.17 14.47
C GLN A 123 -7.83 16.20 15.45
N PRO A 124 -7.93 15.70 16.69
CA PRO A 124 -6.78 15.70 17.61
C PRO A 124 -5.59 14.90 17.10
N LEU A 125 -5.84 13.84 16.32
CA LEU A 125 -4.80 13.00 15.71
C LEU A 125 -4.15 13.71 14.53
N ILE A 126 -4.95 14.41 13.72
CA ILE A 126 -4.46 15.24 12.61
C ILE A 126 -3.62 16.41 13.14
N ASP A 127 -4.04 17.06 14.23
CA ASP A 127 -3.29 18.14 14.87
C ASP A 127 -1.95 17.65 15.44
N GLU A 128 -1.92 16.47 16.08
CA GLU A 128 -0.67 15.85 16.53
C GLU A 128 0.24 15.51 15.33
N MET A 129 -0.32 15.00 14.22
CA MET A 129 0.43 14.75 12.98
C MET A 129 1.06 16.04 12.45
N LYS A 130 0.30 17.14 12.37
CA LYS A 130 0.80 18.45 11.94
C LYS A 130 1.95 18.93 12.83
N GLN A 131 1.82 18.79 14.15
CA GLN A 131 2.87 19.16 15.09
C GLN A 131 4.14 18.31 14.90
N LEU A 132 3.98 17.02 14.66
CA LEU A 132 5.09 16.11 14.41
C LEU A 132 5.76 16.37 13.05
N LEU A 133 5.01 16.77 12.03
CA LEU A 133 5.57 17.15 10.72
C LEU A 133 6.29 18.51 10.76
N ALA A 134 5.84 19.42 11.63
CA ALA A 134 6.53 20.69 11.86
C ALA A 134 7.86 20.50 12.63
N ASP A 135 8.01 19.38 13.33
CA ASP A 135 9.26 18.96 13.93
C ASP A 135 10.10 18.22 12.89
N GLU A 136 11.06 18.90 12.27
CA GLU A 136 11.95 18.35 11.23
C GLU A 136 12.87 17.21 11.75
N THR A 137 12.74 16.80 13.01
CA THR A 137 13.51 15.70 13.57
C THR A 137 13.14 14.39 12.88
N PRO A 138 14.13 13.64 12.34
CA PRO A 138 13.88 12.37 11.69
C PRO A 138 13.17 11.36 12.60
N VAL A 139 12.16 10.69 12.04
CA VAL A 139 11.38 9.66 12.72
C VAL A 139 12.13 8.34 12.68
N TRP A 140 12.32 7.71 13.83
CA TRP A 140 12.76 6.33 13.92
C TRP A 140 11.59 5.41 13.57
N ASN A 141 11.76 4.64 12.50
CA ASN A 141 10.88 3.54 12.15
C ASN A 141 11.58 2.23 12.49
N PRO A 142 11.08 1.43 13.46
CA PRO A 142 11.70 0.17 13.88
C PRO A 142 11.96 -0.81 12.72
N ASN A 143 11.22 -0.65 11.61
CA ASN A 143 11.38 -1.48 10.41
C ASN A 143 12.74 -1.25 9.70
N VAL A 144 13.55 -0.26 10.08
CA VAL A 144 14.93 -0.11 9.56
C VAL A 144 15.83 -1.28 9.96
N VAL A 145 15.57 -1.93 11.10
CA VAL A 145 16.56 -2.82 11.76
C VAL A 145 16.05 -4.26 11.96
N GLY A 146 14.79 -4.57 11.64
CA GLY A 146 14.17 -5.89 11.88
C GLY A 146 13.75 -6.65 10.61
N PRO A 147 13.50 -7.98 10.70
CA PRO A 147 12.92 -8.74 9.59
C PRO A 147 11.57 -8.12 9.18
N MET A 148 11.56 -7.55 7.98
CA MET A 148 10.60 -6.66 7.30
C MET A 148 9.09 -6.97 7.44
N TRP A 149 8.68 -8.14 7.91
CA TRP A 149 7.46 -8.75 7.35
C TRP A 149 6.15 -8.52 8.12
N ASP A 150 6.18 -8.04 9.37
CA ASP A 150 4.96 -8.00 10.22
C ASP A 150 4.47 -6.60 10.60
N ILE A 151 5.30 -5.57 10.41
CA ILE A 151 5.02 -4.19 10.86
C ILE A 151 4.89 -3.21 9.68
N GLU A 152 5.41 -3.56 8.49
CA GLU A 152 5.23 -2.79 7.24
C GLU A 152 3.75 -2.61 6.85
N THR A 153 2.87 -3.50 7.31
CA THR A 153 1.41 -3.39 7.16
C THR A 153 0.73 -2.57 8.25
N ARG A 154 1.42 -2.19 9.33
CA ARG A 154 0.82 -1.52 10.49
C ARG A 154 1.21 -0.05 10.64
N GLY A 155 2.41 0.35 10.21
CA GLY A 155 2.90 1.71 10.49
C GLY A 155 2.33 2.82 9.59
N SER A 156 2.16 2.56 8.29
CA SER A 156 1.91 3.61 7.29
C SER A 156 0.47 3.76 6.81
N LEU A 157 -0.20 2.62 6.65
CA LEU A 157 -1.58 2.55 6.21
C LEU A 157 -2.57 3.36 7.07
N PRO A 158 -2.44 3.40 8.41
CA PRO A 158 -3.41 4.12 9.23
C PRO A 158 -3.47 5.61 8.87
N PHE A 159 -2.33 6.25 8.59
CA PHE A 159 -2.31 7.67 8.24
C PHE A 159 -2.94 7.95 6.88
N MET A 160 -2.67 7.10 5.88
CA MET A 160 -3.27 7.25 4.56
C MET A 160 -4.79 7.11 4.59
N HIS A 161 -5.30 6.12 5.32
CA HIS A 161 -6.74 5.92 5.51
C HIS A 161 -7.40 7.05 6.33
N LEU A 162 -6.75 7.49 7.41
CA LEU A 162 -7.20 8.66 8.19
C LEU A 162 -7.40 9.87 7.28
N LEU A 163 -6.38 10.21 6.49
CA LEU A 163 -6.39 11.37 5.61
C LEU A 163 -7.36 11.18 4.43
N GLU A 164 -7.53 9.96 3.93
CA GLU A 164 -8.58 9.66 2.93
C GLU A 164 -9.99 9.95 3.48
N ILE A 165 -10.32 9.44 4.67
CA ILE A 165 -11.66 9.61 5.24
C ILE A 165 -11.90 11.09 5.59
N GLU A 166 -10.88 11.76 6.14
CA GLU A 166 -10.92 13.20 6.42
C GLU A 166 -11.14 14.02 5.14
N PHE A 167 -10.46 13.68 4.04
CA PHE A 167 -10.66 14.33 2.76
C PHE A 167 -12.09 14.15 2.26
N HIS A 168 -12.65 12.95 2.37
CA HIS A 168 -14.04 12.70 2.00
C HIS A 168 -15.02 13.50 2.86
N ALA A 169 -14.78 13.60 4.17
CA ALA A 169 -15.57 14.45 5.06
C ALA A 169 -15.51 15.92 4.61
N ALA A 170 -14.33 16.46 4.35
CA ALA A 170 -14.14 17.82 3.84
C ALA A 170 -14.88 18.07 2.52
N VAL A 171 -14.88 17.09 1.60
CA VAL A 171 -15.60 17.20 0.33
C VAL A 171 -17.12 17.18 0.52
N VAL A 172 -17.63 16.34 1.43
CA VAL A 172 -19.07 16.32 1.80
C VAL A 172 -19.49 17.66 2.42
N ASP A 173 -18.64 18.24 3.25
CA ASP A 173 -18.86 19.54 3.91
C ASP A 173 -18.70 20.75 2.97
N LYS A 174 -18.22 20.52 1.74
CA LYS A 174 -17.87 21.57 0.77
C LYS A 174 -16.74 22.49 1.25
N ASP A 175 -15.84 21.97 2.07
CA ASP A 175 -14.68 22.70 2.60
C ASP A 175 -13.43 22.39 1.77
N ALA A 176 -13.21 23.21 0.74
CA ALA A 176 -12.08 23.05 -0.18
C ALA A 176 -10.72 23.30 0.48
N ASP A 177 -10.64 24.19 1.48
CA ASP A 177 -9.38 24.50 2.16
C ASP A 177 -8.95 23.33 3.05
N ARG A 178 -9.90 22.74 3.79
CA ARG A 178 -9.68 21.54 4.59
C ARG A 178 -9.30 20.34 3.73
N ALA A 179 -9.94 20.18 2.57
CA ALA A 179 -9.59 19.12 1.61
C ALA A 179 -8.16 19.31 1.07
N LEU A 180 -7.76 20.54 0.71
CA LEU A 180 -6.40 20.85 0.26
C LEU A 180 -5.35 20.63 1.34
N GLU A 181 -5.66 21.00 2.59
CA GLU A 181 -4.77 20.76 3.74
C GLU A 181 -4.58 19.25 3.97
N THR A 182 -5.65 18.47 3.88
CA THR A 182 -5.58 17.01 4.03
C THR A 182 -4.73 16.36 2.94
N LEU A 183 -4.87 16.81 1.69
CA LEU A 183 -4.01 16.38 0.60
C LEU A 183 -2.55 16.81 0.80
N GLN A 184 -2.31 17.99 1.38
CA GLN A 184 -0.95 18.45 1.70
C GLN A 184 -0.29 17.54 2.73
N LEU A 185 -1.03 17.07 3.75
CA LEU A 185 -0.48 16.13 4.74
C LEU A 185 -0.02 14.82 4.11
N LEU A 186 -0.67 14.33 3.05
CA LEU A 186 -0.18 13.17 2.29
C LEU A 186 1.15 13.45 1.58
N VAL A 187 1.34 14.69 1.10
CA VAL A 187 2.61 15.12 0.49
C VAL A 187 3.70 15.22 1.55
N ASP A 188 3.40 15.82 2.70
CA ASP A 188 4.37 16.13 3.76
C ASP A 188 4.81 14.90 4.54
N ILE A 189 3.94 13.90 4.71
CA ILE A 189 4.27 12.67 5.44
C ILE A 189 5.28 11.79 4.69
N ALA A 190 5.27 11.83 3.34
CA ALA A 190 6.17 11.02 2.54
C ALA A 190 7.65 11.30 2.85
N PRO A 191 8.17 12.55 2.78
CA PRO A 191 9.56 12.84 3.12
C PRO A 191 9.87 12.66 4.62
N ALA A 192 8.91 12.95 5.52
CA ALA A 192 9.11 12.78 6.97
C ALA A 192 9.38 11.31 7.36
N MET A 193 8.83 10.36 6.61
CA MET A 193 8.99 8.92 6.87
C MET A 193 10.08 8.26 5.99
N ASP A 194 10.64 8.99 5.02
CA ASP A 194 11.54 8.50 3.97
C ASP A 194 13.03 8.72 4.27
N TYR A 195 13.53 8.10 5.34
CA TYR A 195 14.92 8.26 5.79
C TYR A 195 15.96 7.35 5.09
N SER A 196 15.58 6.40 4.21
CA SER A 196 16.57 5.51 3.55
C SER A 196 16.24 5.12 2.10
N ALA A 197 17.22 5.26 1.22
CA ALA A 197 17.13 5.77 -0.16
C ALA A 197 16.52 4.91 -1.29
N ALA A 198 15.96 3.71 -1.07
CA ALA A 198 15.39 2.93 -2.19
C ALA A 198 14.17 2.09 -1.81
N PHE A 199 14.25 1.35 -0.71
CA PHE A 199 13.16 0.45 -0.30
C PHE A 199 11.89 1.22 0.15
N ARG A 200 12.05 2.45 0.65
CA ARG A 200 10.95 3.25 1.22
C ARG A 200 10.15 4.05 0.20
N PHE A 201 10.66 4.20 -1.02
CA PHE A 201 9.87 4.70 -2.16
C PHE A 201 8.58 3.88 -2.32
N TYR A 202 8.65 2.56 -2.12
CA TYR A 202 7.47 1.68 -2.24
C TYR A 202 6.54 1.68 -1.04
N LEU A 203 7.05 2.02 0.15
CA LEU A 203 6.26 1.92 1.39
C LEU A 203 5.46 3.19 1.68
N TRP A 204 6.00 4.35 1.32
CA TRP A 204 5.40 5.63 1.65
C TRP A 204 5.09 6.46 0.42
N HIS A 205 6.11 6.70 -0.41
CA HIS A 205 5.97 7.61 -1.54
C HIS A 205 4.94 7.10 -2.56
N ALA A 206 5.09 5.86 -3.04
CA ALA A 206 4.17 5.31 -4.02
C ALA A 206 2.72 5.17 -3.48
N PRO A 207 2.47 4.64 -2.27
CA PRO A 207 1.12 4.60 -1.70
C PRO A 207 0.50 5.97 -1.40
N ALA A 208 1.27 6.91 -0.82
CA ALA A 208 0.79 8.26 -0.52
C ALA A 208 0.49 9.04 -1.81
N SER A 209 1.39 8.97 -2.80
CA SER A 209 1.18 9.60 -4.11
C SER A 209 0.01 8.98 -4.85
N SER A 210 -0.14 7.64 -4.83
CA SER A 210 -1.30 6.96 -5.43
C SER A 210 -2.62 7.36 -4.77
N THR A 211 -2.62 7.48 -3.45
CA THR A 211 -3.78 7.93 -2.67
C THR A 211 -4.11 9.40 -2.97
N HIS A 212 -3.10 10.27 -3.02
CA HIS A 212 -3.26 11.68 -3.38
C HIS A 212 -3.86 11.86 -4.79
N GLN A 213 -3.26 11.20 -5.79
CA GLN A 213 -3.76 11.22 -7.18
C GLN A 213 -5.20 10.73 -7.28
N ARG A 214 -5.54 9.67 -6.54
CA ARG A 214 -6.90 9.15 -6.44
C ARG A 214 -7.89 10.18 -5.92
N LEU A 215 -7.62 10.76 -4.75
CA LEU A 215 -8.53 11.68 -4.10
C LEU A 215 -8.76 12.93 -4.97
N ILE A 216 -7.72 13.38 -5.70
CA ILE A 216 -7.86 14.40 -6.75
C ILE A 216 -8.77 13.93 -7.88
N ALA A 217 -8.55 12.74 -8.44
CA ALA A 217 -9.36 12.24 -9.55
C ALA A 217 -10.83 12.09 -9.16
N GLU A 218 -11.11 11.56 -7.97
CA GLU A 218 -12.47 11.40 -7.44
C GLU A 218 -13.16 12.76 -7.21
N SER A 219 -12.45 13.74 -6.63
CA SER A 219 -13.00 15.09 -6.40
C SER A 219 -13.17 15.91 -7.69
N LEU A 220 -12.32 15.72 -8.70
CA LEU A 220 -12.52 16.28 -10.04
C LEU A 220 -13.77 15.70 -10.72
N PHE A 221 -14.02 14.40 -10.56
CA PHE A 221 -15.23 13.76 -11.07
C PHE A 221 -16.50 14.24 -10.33
N ALA A 222 -16.39 14.45 -9.01
CA ALA A 222 -17.45 15.04 -8.21
C ALA A 222 -17.75 16.51 -8.59
N GLY A 223 -16.82 17.17 -9.29
CA GLY A 223 -16.92 18.58 -9.64
C GLY A 223 -16.72 19.49 -8.43
N PHE A 224 -15.92 19.06 -7.45
CA PHE A 224 -15.73 19.73 -6.16
C PHE A 224 -14.92 21.03 -6.24
N TRP A 225 -13.92 21.08 -7.11
CA TRP A 225 -13.01 22.22 -7.24
C TRP A 225 -13.60 23.29 -8.17
N ASP A 226 -13.81 24.49 -7.65
CA ASP A 226 -14.51 25.57 -8.34
C ASP A 226 -13.67 26.84 -8.53
N GLU A 227 -12.55 26.96 -7.81
CA GLU A 227 -11.68 28.13 -7.90
C GLU A 227 -10.32 27.81 -8.56
N PRO A 228 -9.80 28.68 -9.44
CA PRO A 228 -8.50 28.45 -10.09
C PRO A 228 -7.31 28.30 -9.12
N ASN A 229 -7.31 29.01 -7.99
CA ASN A 229 -6.26 28.93 -6.97
C ASN A 229 -6.21 27.53 -6.30
N GLN A 230 -7.35 26.87 -6.12
CA GLN A 230 -7.43 25.50 -5.60
C GLN A 230 -6.72 24.54 -6.56
N LEU A 231 -7.00 24.66 -7.86
CA LEU A 231 -6.39 23.84 -8.90
C LEU A 231 -4.87 24.08 -9.01
N THR A 232 -4.41 25.32 -8.85
CA THR A 232 -2.97 25.63 -8.77
C THR A 232 -2.31 24.93 -7.57
N ARG A 233 -2.92 24.99 -6.38
CA ARG A 233 -2.39 24.28 -5.19
C ARG A 233 -2.30 22.77 -5.39
N LEU A 234 -3.27 22.15 -6.08
CA LEU A 234 -3.19 20.72 -6.44
C LEU A 234 -2.02 20.41 -7.39
N GLN A 235 -1.75 21.29 -8.36
CA GLN A 235 -0.60 21.15 -9.26
C GLN A 235 0.73 21.26 -8.50
N ASP A 236 0.83 22.19 -7.55
CA ASP A 236 2.02 22.36 -6.71
C ASP A 236 2.28 21.08 -5.88
N GLN A 237 1.23 20.50 -5.29
CA GLN A 237 1.30 19.24 -4.54
C GLN A 237 1.77 18.05 -5.39
N LEU A 238 1.26 17.92 -6.63
CA LEU A 238 1.71 16.86 -7.54
C LEU A 238 3.16 17.05 -7.98
N SER A 239 3.58 18.31 -8.14
CA SER A 239 4.96 18.65 -8.50
C SER A 239 5.93 18.30 -7.37
N ALA A 240 5.52 18.46 -6.10
CA ALA A 240 6.30 18.01 -4.95
C ALA A 240 6.54 16.49 -4.97
N PHE A 241 5.51 15.67 -5.24
CA PHE A 241 5.71 14.22 -5.42
C PHE A 241 6.61 13.89 -6.62
N GLN A 242 6.50 14.63 -7.72
CA GLN A 242 7.37 14.41 -8.88
C GLN A 242 8.83 14.73 -8.55
N GLN A 243 9.10 15.82 -7.83
CA GLN A 243 10.44 16.18 -7.39
C GLN A 243 11.02 15.13 -6.44
N LEU A 244 10.24 14.67 -5.46
CA LEU A 244 10.63 13.56 -4.58
C LEU A 244 10.98 12.29 -5.37
N SER A 245 10.25 11.99 -6.44
CA SER A 245 10.55 10.86 -7.32
C SER A 245 11.87 11.04 -8.08
N ALA A 246 12.09 12.24 -8.63
CA ALA A 246 13.28 12.57 -9.42
C ALA A 246 14.55 12.58 -8.57
N ASP A 247 14.50 13.18 -7.38
CA ASP A 247 15.62 13.22 -6.43
C ASP A 247 16.05 11.80 -6.02
N ARG A 248 15.09 10.87 -5.95
CA ARG A 248 15.33 9.45 -5.63
C ARG A 248 15.81 8.62 -6.82
N ALA A 249 15.34 8.91 -8.04
CA ALA A 249 15.85 8.27 -9.25
C ALA A 249 17.36 8.50 -9.41
N GLY A 250 17.87 9.66 -8.99
CA GLY A 250 19.31 9.95 -8.95
C GLY A 250 20.11 9.20 -7.87
N LEU A 251 19.43 8.67 -6.84
CA LEU A 251 20.03 7.86 -5.78
C LEU A 251 20.09 6.36 -6.11
N TYR A 252 19.50 5.95 -7.25
CA TYR A 252 19.77 4.66 -7.85
C TYR A 252 21.17 4.65 -8.49
N GLU A 253 22.22 4.61 -7.66
CA GLU A 253 23.41 3.89 -8.10
C GLU A 253 23.02 2.40 -8.26
N PRO A 254 23.55 1.69 -9.26
CA PRO A 254 23.32 0.25 -9.40
C PRO A 254 23.97 -0.43 -8.20
N TRP A 255 23.20 -0.58 -7.12
CA TRP A 255 23.57 -1.40 -5.99
C TRP A 255 23.99 -2.77 -6.54
N ASP A 256 25.18 -3.19 -6.14
CA ASP A 256 25.80 -4.46 -6.49
C ASP A 256 24.74 -5.60 -6.45
N PRO A 257 24.68 -6.47 -7.46
CA PRO A 257 23.64 -7.51 -7.61
C PRO A 257 23.59 -8.56 -6.49
N LEU A 258 24.33 -8.40 -5.39
CA LEU A 258 24.27 -9.27 -4.22
C LEU A 258 23.01 -9.06 -3.37
N LEU A 259 22.38 -7.88 -3.48
CA LEU A 259 21.00 -7.62 -2.99
C LEU A 259 20.08 -7.23 -4.15
N ALA A 260 20.35 -7.74 -5.36
CA ALA A 260 19.20 -8.24 -6.09
C ALA A 260 18.55 -9.22 -5.11
N ILE A 261 17.41 -8.83 -4.53
CA ILE A 261 16.41 -9.82 -4.19
C ILE A 261 16.32 -10.63 -5.46
N ASP A 262 16.96 -11.79 -5.47
CA ASP A 262 16.96 -12.62 -6.64
C ASP A 262 15.55 -13.17 -6.71
N LEU A 263 14.66 -12.36 -7.29
CA LEU A 263 13.31 -12.73 -7.67
C LEU A 263 13.35 -13.86 -8.71
N HIS A 264 14.54 -14.22 -9.23
CA HIS A 264 14.81 -15.41 -10.04
C HIS A 264 15.48 -16.58 -9.27
N SER A 265 16.15 -16.38 -8.12
CA SER A 265 16.84 -17.43 -7.36
C SER A 265 16.45 -17.56 -5.89
N ALA A 266 15.44 -16.85 -5.41
CA ALA A 266 14.52 -17.44 -4.47
C ALA A 266 13.95 -18.67 -5.18
N LYS A 267 14.65 -19.81 -5.08
CA LYS A 267 14.03 -21.11 -5.23
C LYS A 267 12.95 -21.11 -4.18
N TRP A 268 11.75 -20.75 -4.63
CA TRP A 268 10.49 -20.79 -3.92
C TRP A 268 10.50 -22.07 -3.09
N ASN A 269 10.73 -21.90 -1.79
CA ASN A 269 10.85 -23.03 -0.90
C ASN A 269 9.43 -23.63 -0.83
N TYR A 270 9.32 -24.92 -1.16
CA TYR A 270 8.08 -25.70 -1.32
C TYR A 270 7.08 -25.63 -0.14
N GLN A 271 7.41 -24.94 0.96
CA GLN A 271 6.55 -24.70 2.10
C GLN A 271 5.36 -23.75 1.79
N TYR A 272 5.45 -22.90 0.74
CA TYR A 272 4.37 -21.97 0.38
C TYR A 272 3.18 -22.61 -0.38
N GLU A 273 3.37 -23.78 -1.02
CA GLU A 273 2.25 -24.51 -1.64
C GLU A 273 1.24 -25.00 -0.59
N ASN A 274 1.69 -25.30 0.63
CA ASN A 274 0.79 -25.67 1.72
C ASN A 274 -0.07 -24.49 2.18
N ASP A 275 0.45 -23.26 2.14
CA ASP A 275 -0.31 -22.09 2.54
C ASP A 275 -1.36 -21.72 1.47
N LEU A 276 -1.00 -21.81 0.18
CA LEU A 276 -1.97 -21.69 -0.93
C LEU A 276 -3.02 -22.81 -0.94
N GLN A 277 -2.64 -24.07 -0.64
CA GLN A 277 -3.59 -25.18 -0.50
C GLN A 277 -4.51 -25.01 0.70
N ASN A 278 -3.97 -24.57 1.86
CA ASN A 278 -4.75 -24.26 3.06
C ASN A 278 -5.70 -23.07 2.82
N ARG A 279 -5.30 -22.07 2.03
CA ARG A 279 -6.16 -20.94 1.66
C ARG A 279 -7.22 -21.30 0.64
N SER A 280 -6.94 -22.20 -0.30
CA SER A 280 -7.99 -22.79 -1.16
C SER A 280 -8.98 -23.61 -0.32
N LEU A 281 -8.51 -24.25 0.76
CA LEU A 281 -9.34 -25.00 1.70
C LEU A 281 -10.22 -24.04 2.53
N VAL A 282 -9.66 -22.93 3.02
CA VAL A 282 -10.40 -21.89 3.76
C VAL A 282 -11.40 -21.17 2.85
N ALA A 283 -11.05 -20.85 1.60
CA ALA A 283 -11.97 -20.27 0.61
C ALA A 283 -13.09 -21.24 0.21
N LYS A 284 -12.78 -22.56 0.08
CA LYS A 284 -13.80 -23.61 -0.12
C LYS A 284 -14.69 -23.80 1.11
N LEU A 285 -14.14 -23.67 2.33
CA LEU A 285 -14.91 -23.71 3.58
C LEU A 285 -15.78 -22.46 3.78
N ALA A 286 -15.38 -21.32 3.21
CA ALA A 286 -16.13 -20.07 3.19
C ALA A 286 -17.08 -19.90 1.98
N GLY A 287 -17.18 -20.91 1.10
CA GLY A 287 -18.09 -20.89 -0.06
C GLY A 287 -17.66 -19.99 -1.23
N VAL A 288 -16.43 -19.47 -1.22
CA VAL A 288 -15.90 -18.60 -2.29
C VAL A 288 -15.18 -19.47 -3.33
N LEU A 289 -15.80 -19.64 -4.50
CA LEU A 289 -15.20 -20.32 -5.65
C LEU A 289 -14.15 -19.40 -6.31
N VAL A 290 -12.88 -19.59 -5.97
CA VAL A 290 -11.76 -18.98 -6.72
C VAL A 290 -11.32 -19.95 -7.81
N GLY A 291 -11.48 -19.56 -9.08
CA GLY A 291 -11.07 -20.36 -10.23
C GLY A 291 -9.54 -20.50 -10.29
N SER A 292 -9.05 -21.68 -10.67
CA SER A 292 -7.61 -22.01 -10.75
C SER A 292 -6.81 -21.12 -11.72
N GLY A 293 -7.47 -20.38 -12.61
CA GLY A 293 -6.81 -19.42 -13.53
C GLY A 293 -6.38 -18.10 -12.89
N THR A 294 -6.99 -17.69 -11.77
CA THR A 294 -6.72 -16.37 -11.16
C THR A 294 -5.41 -16.38 -10.36
N ALA A 295 -5.06 -17.50 -9.73
CA ALA A 295 -3.80 -17.64 -8.99
C ALA A 295 -2.56 -17.62 -9.89
N GLN A 296 -2.68 -18.10 -11.14
CA GLN A 296 -1.55 -18.20 -12.08
C GLN A 296 -1.24 -16.89 -12.81
N GLN A 297 -2.20 -15.96 -12.89
CA GLN A 297 -1.97 -14.59 -13.41
C GLN A 297 -1.29 -13.67 -12.39
N LEU A 298 -1.40 -13.98 -11.09
CA LEU A 298 -0.80 -13.19 -10.01
C LEU A 298 0.71 -13.42 -9.89
N SER A 299 1.23 -14.60 -10.26
CA SER A 299 2.67 -14.91 -10.21
C SER A 299 3.47 -14.43 -11.42
N SER A 300 2.83 -13.89 -12.47
CA SER A 300 3.50 -13.53 -13.74
C SER A 300 3.83 -12.04 -13.90
N HIS A 301 3.59 -11.20 -12.89
CA HIS A 301 3.75 -9.75 -12.97
C HIS A 301 4.86 -9.27 -12.03
N GLN A 302 6.11 -9.59 -12.36
CA GLN A 302 7.26 -8.87 -11.81
C GLN A 302 7.35 -7.55 -12.60
N MET A 303 6.87 -6.46 -12.00
CA MET A 303 7.12 -5.10 -12.49
C MET A 303 8.53 -4.71 -12.05
N SER A 304 9.39 -4.26 -12.96
CA SER A 304 10.70 -3.73 -12.55
C SER A 304 10.52 -2.41 -11.78
N THR A 305 11.55 -1.99 -11.05
CA THR A 305 11.49 -0.70 -10.36
C THR A 305 11.33 0.47 -11.33
N GLU A 306 12.02 0.41 -12.46
CA GLU A 306 11.89 1.39 -13.54
C GLU A 306 10.44 1.44 -14.04
N ASP A 307 9.81 0.28 -14.31
CA ASP A 307 8.40 0.23 -14.73
C ASP A 307 7.45 0.81 -13.66
N ALA A 308 7.74 0.61 -12.37
CA ALA A 308 6.93 1.14 -11.28
C ALA A 308 7.05 2.67 -11.14
N ILE A 309 8.27 3.20 -11.28
CA ILE A 309 8.55 4.64 -11.30
C ILE A 309 7.88 5.29 -12.51
N ASP A 310 8.08 4.72 -13.71
CA ASP A 310 7.48 5.20 -14.95
C ASP A 310 5.95 5.18 -14.87
N SER A 311 5.38 4.12 -14.28
CA SER A 311 3.94 4.02 -14.08
C SER A 311 3.41 5.03 -13.06
N LEU A 312 4.18 5.39 -12.02
CA LEU A 312 3.81 6.43 -11.06
C LEU A 312 3.87 7.82 -11.71
N GLU A 313 4.95 8.10 -12.45
CA GLU A 313 5.15 9.36 -13.15
C GLU A 313 4.08 9.59 -14.22
N THR A 314 3.72 8.55 -14.97
CA THR A 314 2.60 8.59 -15.92
C THR A 314 1.28 8.94 -15.22
N GLY A 315 1.05 8.39 -14.01
CA GLY A 315 -0.13 8.72 -13.20
C GLY A 315 -0.15 10.18 -12.73
N LEU A 316 1.00 10.70 -12.27
CA LEU A 316 1.16 12.10 -11.89
C LEU A 316 0.87 13.03 -13.08
N ARG A 317 1.45 12.74 -14.25
CA ARG A 317 1.22 13.49 -15.51
C ARG A 317 -0.24 13.47 -15.94
N LEU A 318 -0.89 12.30 -15.88
CA LEU A 318 -2.31 12.16 -16.18
C LEU A 318 -3.19 13.00 -15.23
N THR A 319 -2.88 12.98 -13.93
CA THR A 319 -3.61 13.75 -12.91
C THR A 319 -3.41 15.26 -13.10
N ARG A 320 -2.18 15.72 -13.36
CA ARG A 320 -1.87 17.12 -13.68
C ARG A 320 -2.63 17.59 -14.93
N THR A 321 -2.67 16.75 -15.96
CA THR A 321 -3.46 17.01 -17.19
C THR A 321 -4.95 17.17 -16.87
N ALA A 322 -5.51 16.31 -16.01
CA ALA A 322 -6.91 16.41 -15.60
C ALA A 322 -7.23 17.71 -14.85
N ILE A 323 -6.36 18.13 -13.94
CA ILE A 323 -6.47 19.43 -13.24
C ILE A 323 -6.42 20.58 -14.26
N ALA A 324 -5.48 20.53 -15.19
CA ALA A 324 -5.31 21.54 -16.24
C ALA A 324 -6.56 21.64 -17.14
N VAL A 325 -7.16 20.52 -17.53
CA VAL A 325 -8.44 20.50 -18.27
C VAL A 325 -9.55 21.23 -17.48
N LYS A 326 -9.66 20.98 -16.17
CA LYS A 326 -10.61 21.70 -15.30
C LYS A 326 -10.30 23.19 -15.23
N GLN A 327 -9.03 23.57 -15.07
CA GLN A 327 -8.59 24.96 -14.96
C GLN A 327 -8.89 25.73 -16.26
N TYR A 328 -8.60 25.13 -17.41
CA TYR A 328 -8.96 25.66 -18.72
C TYR A 328 -10.47 25.90 -18.81
N ARG A 329 -11.28 24.92 -18.40
CA ARG A 329 -12.75 25.03 -18.43
C ARG A 329 -13.26 26.20 -17.59
N LEU A 330 -12.66 26.47 -16.44
CA LEU A 330 -13.01 27.59 -15.57
C LEU A 330 -12.61 28.94 -16.21
N GLN A 331 -11.42 29.03 -16.80
CA GLN A 331 -10.89 30.28 -17.36
C GLN A 331 -11.52 30.65 -18.71
N GLU A 332 -11.72 29.67 -19.59
CA GLU A 332 -12.17 29.89 -20.97
C GLU A 332 -13.67 29.70 -21.16
N ASN A 333 -14.37 29.31 -20.08
CA ASN A 333 -15.78 28.94 -20.08
C ASN A 333 -16.19 27.88 -21.15
N ARG A 334 -15.24 27.05 -21.58
CA ARG A 334 -15.46 25.94 -22.53
C ARG A 334 -14.41 24.85 -22.30
N TRP A 335 -14.73 23.61 -22.66
CA TRP A 335 -13.72 22.55 -22.66
C TRP A 335 -12.68 22.80 -23.77
N PRO A 336 -11.40 22.41 -23.56
CA PRO A 336 -10.43 22.46 -24.66
C PRO A 336 -10.85 21.47 -25.76
N SER A 337 -10.60 21.81 -27.03
CA SER A 337 -10.86 20.92 -28.17
C SER A 337 -9.85 19.79 -28.29
N ASP A 338 -8.65 20.00 -27.74
CA ASP A 338 -7.51 19.09 -27.74
C ASP A 338 -6.60 19.46 -26.56
N LEU A 339 -5.68 18.57 -26.18
CA LEU A 339 -4.79 18.79 -25.04
C LEU A 339 -3.70 19.85 -25.29
N ALA A 340 -3.35 20.15 -26.54
CA ALA A 340 -2.34 21.17 -26.85
C ALA A 340 -2.80 22.59 -26.43
N LEU A 341 -4.11 22.83 -26.39
CA LEU A 341 -4.65 24.08 -25.85
C LEU A 341 -4.35 24.31 -24.36
N LEU A 342 -3.95 23.28 -23.61
CA LEU A 342 -3.54 23.41 -22.21
C LEU A 342 -2.22 24.18 -22.04
N GLU A 343 -1.44 24.38 -23.11
CA GLU A 343 -0.28 25.28 -23.09
C GLU A 343 -0.66 26.72 -22.70
N LYS A 344 -1.91 27.14 -22.99
CA LYS A 344 -2.42 28.46 -22.58
C LYS A 344 -2.49 28.66 -21.07
N ILE A 345 -2.59 27.57 -20.32
CA ILE A 345 -2.60 27.58 -18.84
C ILE A 345 -1.26 27.11 -18.26
N GLY A 346 -0.21 27.03 -19.09
CA GLY A 346 1.14 26.70 -18.67
C GLY A 346 1.47 25.21 -18.62
N LEU A 347 0.58 24.33 -19.07
CA LEU A 347 0.86 22.88 -19.12
C LEU A 347 1.63 22.54 -20.41
N GLY A 348 2.87 22.07 -20.26
CA GLY A 348 3.73 21.74 -21.40
C GLY A 348 3.38 20.40 -22.03
N ARG A 349 3.91 20.15 -23.25
CA ARG A 349 3.69 18.90 -23.97
C ARG A 349 4.09 17.64 -23.19
N ASP A 350 5.19 17.73 -22.45
CA ASP A 350 5.72 16.61 -21.67
C ASP A 350 4.76 16.19 -20.53
N ASP A 351 3.89 17.10 -20.07
CA ASP A 351 2.93 16.83 -19.01
C ASP A 351 1.68 16.07 -19.50
N TYR A 352 1.29 16.22 -20.77
CA TYR A 352 0.10 15.56 -21.36
C TYR A 352 0.43 14.40 -22.30
N THR A 353 1.65 13.87 -22.17
CA THR A 353 2.14 12.69 -22.90
C THR A 353 2.39 11.53 -21.93
N ALA A 354 1.94 10.34 -22.33
CA ALA A 354 2.14 9.11 -21.55
C ALA A 354 3.57 8.57 -21.73
N ASP A 355 4.12 8.73 -22.93
CA ASP A 355 5.48 8.38 -23.30
C ASP A 355 5.96 9.36 -24.39
N PRO A 356 7.26 9.40 -24.75
CA PRO A 356 7.80 10.34 -25.73
C PRO A 356 7.12 10.31 -27.12
N TYR A 357 6.32 9.29 -27.41
CA TYR A 357 5.68 9.03 -28.69
C TYR A 357 4.15 9.08 -28.65
N SER A 358 3.52 9.19 -27.46
CA SER A 358 2.07 9.11 -27.32
C SER A 358 1.52 10.13 -26.34
N GLU A 359 0.61 10.97 -26.84
CA GLU A 359 -0.23 11.86 -26.03
C GLU A 359 -1.29 11.04 -25.26
N PHE A 360 -1.81 11.60 -24.16
CA PHE A 360 -3.00 11.04 -23.53
C PHE A 360 -4.20 11.15 -24.48
N GLY A 361 -5.08 10.15 -24.42
CA GLY A 361 -6.38 10.26 -25.07
C GLY A 361 -7.27 11.26 -24.33
N TYR A 362 -8.07 12.01 -25.09
CA TYR A 362 -8.95 13.05 -24.55
C TYR A 362 -10.26 13.12 -25.33
N GLU A 363 -11.39 13.20 -24.63
CA GLU A 363 -12.72 13.34 -25.20
C GLU A 363 -13.65 14.06 -24.22
N VAL A 364 -14.57 14.87 -24.73
CA VAL A 364 -15.66 15.47 -23.94
C VAL A 364 -16.96 14.75 -24.29
N GLY A 365 -17.54 14.06 -23.31
CA GLY A 365 -18.81 13.36 -23.47
C GLY A 365 -20.00 14.31 -23.59
N ALA A 366 -21.14 13.77 -24.07
CA ALA A 366 -22.40 14.51 -24.16
C ALA A 366 -22.96 14.94 -22.79
N ASP A 367 -22.51 14.30 -21.72
CA ASP A 367 -22.78 14.61 -20.31
C ASP A 367 -21.96 15.79 -19.77
N ALA A 368 -21.21 16.49 -20.64
CA ALA A 368 -20.28 17.55 -20.29
C ALA A 368 -19.20 17.09 -19.29
N ILE A 369 -18.81 15.80 -19.36
CA ILE A 369 -17.69 15.24 -18.62
C ILE A 369 -16.51 15.06 -19.59
N ALA A 370 -15.38 15.68 -19.27
CA ALA A 370 -14.13 15.46 -20.00
C ALA A 370 -13.43 14.21 -19.46
N LYS A 371 -12.97 13.32 -20.34
CA LYS A 371 -12.26 12.08 -20.01
C LYS A 371 -10.84 12.17 -20.55
N ILE A 372 -9.86 11.87 -19.71
CA ILE A 372 -8.44 11.76 -20.09
C ILE A 372 -7.99 10.33 -19.80
N TRP A 373 -7.30 9.66 -20.72
CA TRP A 373 -6.86 8.27 -20.53
C TRP A 373 -5.51 7.94 -21.17
N ILE A 374 -4.91 6.84 -20.72
CA ILE A 374 -3.70 6.28 -21.33
C ILE A 374 -4.12 5.44 -22.55
N PRO A 375 -3.73 5.80 -23.79
CA PRO A 375 -4.30 5.23 -25.02
C PRO A 375 -3.93 3.76 -25.28
N LYS A 376 -2.78 3.33 -24.77
CA LYS A 376 -2.28 1.96 -24.88
C LYS A 376 -2.12 1.33 -23.51
N ASP A 377 -2.32 0.02 -23.42
CA ASP A 377 -1.82 -0.72 -22.27
C ASP A 377 -0.29 -0.83 -22.30
N ALA A 378 0.30 -1.32 -21.21
CA ALA A 378 1.74 -1.63 -21.13
C ALA A 378 2.22 -2.64 -22.20
N ARG A 379 1.31 -3.23 -22.99
CA ARG A 379 1.59 -4.16 -24.10
C ARG A 379 1.33 -3.53 -25.46
N GLY A 380 1.04 -2.24 -25.53
CA GLY A 380 0.81 -1.49 -26.77
C GLY A 380 -0.59 -1.68 -27.38
N ASN A 381 -1.52 -2.39 -26.73
CA ASN A 381 -2.85 -2.64 -27.27
C ASN A 381 -3.76 -1.41 -27.08
N PRO A 382 -4.56 -1.02 -28.08
CA PRO A 382 -5.60 -0.01 -27.93
C PRO A 382 -6.60 -0.46 -26.87
N ARG A 383 -6.85 0.38 -25.87
CA ARG A 383 -7.83 0.06 -24.83
C ARG A 383 -9.21 0.60 -25.20
N SER A 384 -10.23 -0.24 -25.04
CA SER A 384 -11.63 0.22 -24.95
C SER A 384 -11.79 1.06 -23.69
N LEU A 385 -12.38 2.24 -23.81
CA LEU A 385 -12.72 3.13 -22.68
C LEU A 385 -13.65 2.38 -21.71
N PRO A 386 -13.24 2.08 -20.46
CA PRO A 386 -14.20 1.70 -19.43
C PRO A 386 -15.16 2.88 -19.22
N GLU A 387 -16.44 2.59 -18.99
CA GLU A 387 -17.49 3.59 -18.76
C GLU A 387 -17.16 4.48 -17.56
N GLY A 388 -16.49 5.62 -17.78
CA GLY A 388 -16.49 6.87 -16.98
C GLY A 388 -16.19 6.82 -15.47
N ILE A 389 -16.08 5.62 -14.90
CA ILE A 389 -15.94 5.35 -13.48
C ILE A 389 -14.46 5.04 -13.29
N PRO A 390 -13.80 5.69 -12.32
CA PRO A 390 -12.45 5.32 -11.95
C PRO A 390 -12.43 3.82 -11.57
N THR A 391 -11.99 2.96 -12.50
CA THR A 391 -12.01 1.51 -12.26
C THR A 391 -10.99 1.17 -11.18
N ARG A 392 -11.49 0.82 -10.00
CA ARG A 392 -10.72 0.25 -8.91
C ARG A 392 -10.20 -1.12 -9.36
N VAL A 393 -8.97 -1.19 -9.88
CA VAL A 393 -8.33 -2.49 -10.07
C VAL A 393 -7.90 -2.97 -8.68
N LYS A 394 -8.73 -3.80 -8.06
CA LYS A 394 -8.42 -4.44 -6.79
C LYS A 394 -7.36 -5.52 -7.05
N TYR A 395 -6.10 -5.15 -7.07
CA TYR A 395 -5.03 -6.14 -6.93
C TYR A 395 -5.09 -6.65 -5.50
N LEU A 396 -5.48 -7.92 -5.37
CA LEU A 396 -5.43 -8.65 -4.12
C LEU A 396 -4.13 -9.46 -4.14
N ASP A 397 -3.01 -8.78 -3.91
CA ASP A 397 -1.82 -9.47 -3.43
C ASP A 397 -1.67 -9.20 -1.93
N HIS A 398 -1.14 -10.18 -1.23
CA HIS A 398 -1.24 -10.40 0.20
C HIS A 398 -0.45 -9.37 1.05
N TYR A 399 0.20 -8.38 0.42
CA TYR A 399 1.21 -7.55 1.09
C TYR A 399 1.08 -6.02 0.94
N MET A 400 0.29 -5.49 -0.01
CA MET A 400 0.11 -4.03 -0.17
C MET A 400 -1.19 -3.77 -0.93
N ARG A 401 -2.25 -3.29 -0.28
CA ARG A 401 -3.44 -2.81 -1.02
C ARG A 401 -3.33 -1.30 -1.19
N HIS A 402 -3.54 -0.86 -2.44
CA HIS A 402 -3.81 0.52 -2.91
C HIS A 402 -2.71 1.23 -3.72
N ILE A 403 -1.93 0.52 -4.54
CA ILE A 403 -1.34 1.17 -5.73
C ILE A 403 -2.44 1.24 -6.79
N TYR A 404 -3.00 2.44 -6.96
CA TYR A 404 -4.07 2.71 -7.91
C TYR A 404 -3.46 3.32 -9.17
N HIS A 405 -3.54 2.60 -10.28
CA HIS A 405 -3.28 3.19 -11.59
C HIS A 405 -4.60 3.61 -12.21
N TYR A 406 -4.92 4.91 -12.13
CA TYR A 406 -5.98 5.47 -12.95
C TYR A 406 -5.55 5.38 -14.40
N ARG A 407 -6.33 4.60 -15.16
CA ARG A 407 -6.17 4.51 -16.61
C ARG A 407 -6.99 5.58 -17.32
N THR A 408 -7.99 6.11 -16.62
CA THR A 408 -8.89 7.17 -17.07
C THR A 408 -9.25 8.04 -15.87
N ILE A 409 -9.18 9.36 -16.05
CA ILE A 409 -9.70 10.36 -15.11
C ILE A 409 -10.84 11.09 -15.80
N ALA A 410 -11.97 11.20 -15.10
CA ALA A 410 -13.13 11.93 -15.57
C ALA A 410 -13.25 13.25 -14.80
N VAL A 411 -13.44 14.35 -15.52
CA VAL A 411 -13.47 15.71 -14.99
C VAL A 411 -14.84 16.31 -15.27
N ARG A 412 -15.55 16.71 -14.22
CA ARG A 412 -16.88 17.31 -14.32
C ARG A 412 -16.81 18.83 -14.25
N ALA A 413 -17.68 19.49 -15.00
CA ALA A 413 -17.92 20.92 -14.83
C ALA A 413 -18.41 21.22 -13.40
N SER A 414 -18.13 22.43 -12.92
CA SER A 414 -18.64 22.91 -11.63
C SER A 414 -20.16 22.90 -11.65
N ARG A 415 -20.81 22.48 -10.56
CA ARG A 415 -22.27 22.54 -10.46
C ARG A 415 -22.68 24.02 -10.49
N THR A 416 -23.42 24.42 -11.50
CA THR A 416 -24.06 25.74 -11.49
C THR A 416 -25.11 25.78 -10.38
N VAL A 417 -25.10 26.83 -9.56
CA VAL A 417 -26.01 27.01 -8.40
C VAL A 417 -27.50 26.80 -8.76
N THR A 418 -27.85 26.98 -10.03
CA THR A 418 -29.19 26.75 -10.58
C THR A 418 -29.67 25.30 -10.56
N ASP A 419 -28.78 24.30 -10.46
CA ASP A 419 -29.16 22.88 -10.46
C ASP A 419 -29.72 22.40 -9.10
N GLY A 420 -29.63 23.22 -8.04
CA GLY A 420 -30.07 22.85 -6.68
C GLY A 420 -31.43 23.42 -6.25
N MET A 421 -32.17 24.08 -7.14
CA MET A 421 -33.49 24.66 -6.85
C MET A 421 -34.69 23.86 -7.43
N GLN A 422 -34.45 22.63 -7.89
CA GLN A 422 -35.50 21.66 -8.24
C GLN A 422 -35.51 20.55 -7.20
#